data_AF-A0A0F9GGN1-F1
#
_entry.id   AF-A0A0F9GGN1-F1
#
_cell.length_a   1.000
_cell.length_b   1.000
_cell.length_c   1.000
_cell.angle_alpha   90.00
_cell.angle_beta   90.00
_cell.angle_gamma   90.00
#
_symmetry.space_group_name_H-M   'P 1'
#
loop_
_entity.id
_entity.type
_entity.pdbx_description
1 polymer ?
#
loop_
_entity_poly.entity_id
_entity_poly.type
_entity_poly.pdbx_seq_one_letter_code
_entity_poly.pdbx_strand_id
1 'polypeptide(L)' 'MVKIDLHGLTLDAALSEVDREVNHNFIQETEDRRIEFVTGWGGVLRPGVREYLTEHPLVKELRTDGASLRILLEDL' A
#
# COMPACT_ATOMS: atom_id res chain seq x y z
N MET A 1 4.74 4.52 -11.18
CA MET A 1 4.39 3.47 -10.20
C MET A 1 5.46 3.51 -9.14
N VAL A 2 5.06 3.73 -7.88
CA VAL A 2 5.99 3.80 -6.74
C VAL A 2 6.06 2.44 -6.06
N LYS A 3 7.24 2.07 -5.57
CA LYS A 3 7.47 0.80 -4.87
C LYS A 3 8.01 1.07 -3.47
N ILE A 4 7.33 0.56 -2.46
CA ILE A 4 7.62 0.76 -1.04
C ILE A 4 7.94 -0.60 -0.40
N ASP A 5 9.10 -0.71 0.24
CA ASP A 5 9.51 -1.92 0.95
C ASP A 5 9.10 -1.85 2.42
N LEU A 6 8.33 -2.84 2.89
CA LEU A 6 7.86 -2.92 4.27
C LEU A 6 8.60 -4.00 5.09
N HIS A 7 9.60 -4.67 4.51
CA HIS A 7 10.33 -5.70 5.23
C HIS A 7 11.03 -5.18 6.49
N GLY A 8 11.04 -6.01 7.53
CA GLY A 8 11.67 -5.68 8.81
C GLY A 8 10.87 -4.71 9.68
N LEU A 9 9.77 -4.16 9.17
CA LEU A 9 8.86 -3.36 9.97
C LEU A 9 7.95 -4.25 10.84
N THR A 10 7.56 -3.72 11.99
CA THR A 10 6.38 -4.22 12.71
C THR A 10 5.12 -3.89 11.92
N LEU A 11 4.02 -4.58 12.19
CA LEU A 11 2.75 -4.29 11.52
C LEU A 11 2.33 -2.82 11.69
N ASP A 12 2.40 -2.29 12.91
CA ASP A 12 2.03 -0.91 13.21
C ASP A 12 2.86 0.14 12.43
N ALA A 13 4.18 -0.08 12.36
CA ALA A 13 5.08 0.78 11.58
C ALA A 13 4.80 0.66 10.08
N ALA A 14 4.50 -0.54 9.59
CA ALA A 14 4.14 -0.75 8.19
C ALA A 14 2.82 -0.06 7.84
N LEU A 15 1.81 -0.11 8.71
CA LEU A 15 0.54 0.59 8.49
C LEU A 15 0.71 2.10 8.46
N SER A 16 1.53 2.65 9.37
CA SER A 16 1.86 4.08 9.39
C SER A 16 2.57 4.51 8.10
N GLU A 17 3.48 3.69 7.59
CA GLU A 17 4.19 3.95 6.34
C GLU A 17 3.28 3.85 5.11
N VAL A 18 2.37 2.87 5.11
CA VAL A 18 1.37 2.71 4.05
C VAL A 18 0.45 3.93 3.99
N ASP A 19 -0.10 4.38 5.11
CA ASP A 19 -0.95 5.57 5.18
C ASP A 19 -0.22 6.81 4.66
N ARG A 20 1.02 7.02 5.13
CA ARG A 20 1.86 8.14 4.70
C ARG A 20 2.05 8.15 3.19
N GLU A 21 2.39 7.00 2.60
CA GLU A 21 2.65 6.89 1.16
C GLU A 21 1.38 7.00 0.32
N VAL A 22 0.26 6.45 0.77
CA VAL A 22 -1.03 6.61 0.08
C VAL A 22 -1.42 8.10 0.02
N ASN A 23 -1.40 8.79 1.15
CA ASN A 23 -1.73 10.22 1.20
C ASN A 23 -0.74 11.07 0.40
N HIS A 24 0.56 10.79 0.51
CA HIS A 24 1.59 11.53 -0.22
C HIS A 24 1.40 11.42 -1.73
N ASN A 25 1.22 10.20 -2.26
CA ASN A 25 1.06 9.98 -3.70
C ASN A 25 -0.29 10.49 -4.22
N PHE A 26 -1.34 10.47 -3.41
CA PHE A 26 -2.62 11.08 -3.77
C PHE A 26 -2.51 12.61 -3.93
N ILE A 27 -1.83 13.29 -2.99
CA ILE A 27 -1.64 14.75 -3.01
C ILE A 27 -0.71 15.22 -4.13
N GLN A 28 0.32 14.44 -4.47
CA GLN A 28 1.27 14.84 -5.52
C GLN A 28 0.72 14.77 -6.94
N GLU A 29 -0.55 14.35 -7.12
CA GLU A 29 -1.22 14.23 -8.42
C GLU A 29 -0.38 13.48 -9.48
N THR A 30 0.40 12.48 -9.06
CA THR A 30 1.30 11.76 -9.96
C THR A 30 0.49 11.14 -11.11
N GLU A 31 0.96 11.29 -12.35
CA GLU A 31 0.30 10.72 -13.54
C GLU A 31 0.06 9.21 -13.42
N ASP A 32 0.95 8.50 -12.70
CA ASP A 32 0.80 7.06 -12.42
C ASP A 32 0.45 6.81 -10.95
N ARG A 33 -0.86 6.77 -10.68
CA ARG A 33 -1.50 6.56 -9.36
C ARG A 33 -1.38 5.14 -8.79
N ARG A 34 -0.38 4.36 -9.23
CA ARG A 34 -0.16 2.98 -8.77
C ARG A 34 0.96 2.91 -7.74
N ILE A 35 0.70 2.20 -6.64
CA ILE A 35 1.68 1.92 -5.58
C ILE A 35 1.82 0.41 -5.40
N GLU A 36 3.04 -0.08 -5.27
CA GLU A 36 3.38 -1.45 -4.88
C GLU A 36 4.00 -1.47 -3.48
N PHE A 37 3.35 -2.11 -2.53
CA PHE A 37 3.87 -2.38 -1.20
C PHE A 37 4.42 -3.80 -1.12
N VAL A 38 5.73 -3.94 -0.87
CA VAL A 38 6.38 -5.24 -0.71
C VAL A 38 6.22 -5.70 0.73
N THR A 39 5.33 -6.66 0.96
CA THR A 39 5.00 -7.19 2.29
C THR A 39 5.76 -8.48 2.64
N GLY A 40 6.41 -9.09 1.66
CA GLY A 40 6.96 -10.44 1.78
C GLY A 40 5.88 -11.52 1.75
N TRP A 41 6.28 -12.75 2.08
CA TRP A 41 5.39 -13.93 2.16
C TRP A 41 4.90 -14.21 3.59
N GLY A 42 5.23 -13.34 4.54
CA GLY A 42 4.92 -13.54 5.96
C GLY A 42 3.42 -13.45 6.29
N GLY A 43 3.01 -14.10 7.38
CA GLY A 43 1.62 -14.17 7.82
C GLY A 43 1.10 -12.97 8.62
N VAL A 44 1.91 -11.91 8.80
CA VAL A 44 1.53 -10.72 9.60
C VAL A 44 1.35 -9.49 8.72
N LEU A 45 2.40 -9.05 8.02
CA LEU A 45 2.36 -7.82 7.23
C LEU A 45 1.36 -7.90 6.09
N ARG A 46 1.40 -8.98 5.29
CA ARG A 46 0.51 -9.12 4.14
C ARG A 46 -0.98 -9.07 4.49
N PRO A 47 -1.50 -9.88 5.45
CA PRO A 47 -2.92 -9.80 5.81
C PRO A 47 -3.27 -8.45 6.46
N GLY A 48 -2.46 -7.94 7.40
CA GLY A 48 -2.79 -6.69 8.10
C GLY A 48 -2.76 -5.46 7.19
N VAL A 49 -1.75 -5.34 6.31
CA VAL A 49 -1.70 -4.26 5.31
C VAL A 49 -2.83 -4.40 4.29
N ARG A 50 -3.18 -5.63 3.89
CA ARG A 50 -4.30 -5.86 2.97
C ARG A 50 -5.63 -5.43 3.58
N GLU A 51 -5.89 -5.79 4.83
CA GLU A 51 -7.09 -5.40 5.56
C GLU A 51 -7.21 -3.87 5.61
N TYR A 52 -6.15 -3.20 6.06
CA TYR A 52 -6.09 -1.74 6.10
C TYR A 52 -6.35 -1.09 4.72
N LEU A 53 -5.67 -1.55 3.65
CA LEU A 53 -5.85 -1.01 2.31
C LEU A 53 -7.23 -1.27 1.71
N THR A 54 -7.91 -2.33 2.13
CA THR A 54 -9.27 -2.65 1.63
C THR A 54 -10.30 -1.66 2.15
N GLU A 55 -10.08 -1.10 3.34
CA GLU A 55 -10.96 -0.11 3.97
C GLU A 55 -10.54 1.34 3.68
N HIS A 56 -9.40 1.54 2.99
CA HIS A 56 -8.82 2.85 2.82
C HIS A 56 -9.56 3.68 1.75
N PRO A 57 -10.05 4.90 2.07
CA PRO A 57 -10.94 5.68 1.20
C PRO A 57 -10.29 6.16 -0.11
N LEU A 58 -8.97 6.24 -0.15
CA LEU A 58 -8.21 6.66 -1.35
C LEU A 58 -7.81 5.50 -2.27
N VAL A 59 -8.15 4.25 -1.93
CA VAL A 59 -7.79 3.06 -2.71
C VAL A 59 -8.96 2.63 -3.59
N LYS A 60 -8.78 2.71 -4.90
CA LYS A 60 -9.76 2.32 -5.93
C LYS A 60 -9.73 0.83 -6.26
N GLU A 61 -8.53 0.29 -6.39
CA GLU A 61 -8.32 -1.14 -6.61
C GLU A 61 -7.18 -1.66 -5.74
N LEU A 62 -7.32 -2.89 -5.25
CA LEU A 62 -6.29 -3.63 -4.53
C LEU A 62 -6.10 -4.99 -5.17
N ARG A 63 -4.86 -5.30 -5.53
CA ARG A 63 -4.44 -6.58 -6.11
C ARG A 63 -3.30 -7.17 -5.31
N THR A 64 -3.21 -8.48 -5.30
CA THR A 64 -2.05 -9.18 -4.75
C THR A 64 -1.22 -9.75 -5.88
N ASP A 65 0.08 -9.47 -5.86
CA ASP A 65 1.03 -9.98 -6.84
C ASP A 65 2.26 -10.53 -6.11
N GLY A 66 2.37 -11.86 -6.05
CA GLY A 66 3.43 -12.55 -5.33
C GLY A 66 3.52 -12.13 -3.84
N ALA A 67 4.64 -11.51 -3.50
CA ALA A 67 4.98 -11.00 -2.17
C ALA A 67 4.52 -9.55 -1.92
N SER A 68 3.81 -8.94 -2.89
CA SER A 68 3.43 -7.54 -2.86
C SER A 68 1.91 -7.35 -2.90
N LEU A 69 1.47 -6.21 -2.37
CA LEU A 69 0.14 -5.66 -2.57
C LEU A 69 0.26 -4.46 -3.51
N ARG A 70 -0.51 -4.46 -4.59
CA ARG A 70 -0.57 -3.33 -5.53
C ARG A 70 -1.89 -2.63 -5.40
N ILE A 71 -1.85 -1.31 -5.31
CA ILE A 71 -3.05 -0.48 -5.30
C ILE A 71 -3.06 0.48 -6.48
N LEU A 72 -4.27 0.84 -6.88
CA LEU A 72 -4.57 2.02 -7.69
C LEU A 72 -5.29 3.01 -6.79
N LEU A 73 -4.86 4.27 -6.77
CA LEU A 73 -5.54 5.31 -6.04
C LEU A 73 -6.78 5.81 -6.79
N GLU A 74 -7.74 6.35 -6.05
CA GLU A 74 -8.89 7.08 -6.60
C GLU A 74 -8.45 8.25 -7.46
N ASP A 75 -9.34 8.71 -8.35
CA ASP A 75 -9.16 9.94 -9.13
C ASP A 75 -9.51 11.17 -8.25
N LEU A 76 -8.94 12.34 -8.56
CA LEU A 76 -9.26 13.60 -7.86
C LEU A 76 -10.52 14.24 -8.45
#